data_AF-A0A9E0NMA7-F1
#
_entry.id   AF-A0A9E0NMA7-F1
#
_cell.length_a   1.000
_cell.length_b   1.000
_cell.length_c   1.000
_cell.angle_alpha   90.00
_cell.angle_beta   90.00
_cell.angle_gamma   90.00
#
_symmetry.space_group_name_H-M   'P 1'
#
loop_
_entity.id
_entity.type
_entity.pdbx_description
1 polymer ?
#
loop_
_entity_poly.entity_id
_entity_poly.type
_entity_poly.pdbx_seq_one_letter_code
_entity_poly.pdbx_strand_id
1 'polypeptide(L)'
;MKIGDRVRFLNEVGGGIVTGFKGKDIVLVEDADGFDFPMLIRECVVIETDDYNIKRKPSSAPVSVQPEKKIIKPEITLRPVELSGGDKLNVFLAFVPDDIKVISNTSFASYLVNDSNYFMYYQYLSAEGKAWKSRSHGLLEPNTKLLLEEFGREVLNEIEHVAIQLIAFKDGKTFAQKPAVSVEFRIDTVKFYKLHTFSESVFFEEPVLIYDIVKADVPGRQVLVSADDIKSALLQKKDLEEPKNKAGRREVIKNNVVEVDLHINELLDSTAGMSNSEMLNYQLDKFREVME
;
A
#
# COMPACT_ATOMS: atom_id res chain seq x y z
N MET A 1 -14.36 21.79 53.75
CA MET A 1 -13.75 20.61 54.36
C MET A 1 -13.69 20.84 55.86
N LYS A 2 -14.66 20.29 56.56
CA LYS A 2 -14.75 20.18 58.02
C LYS A 2 -14.79 18.69 58.37
N ILE A 3 -14.60 18.39 59.66
CA ILE A 3 -14.79 17.03 60.18
C ILE A 3 -16.26 16.64 59.96
N GLY A 4 -16.50 15.49 59.35
CA GLY A 4 -17.82 14.99 58.95
C GLY A 4 -18.18 15.19 57.48
N ASP A 5 -17.42 15.99 56.72
CA ASP A 5 -17.66 16.17 55.28
C ASP A 5 -17.32 14.87 54.51
N ARG A 6 -18.17 14.48 53.55
CA ARG A 6 -17.83 13.42 52.58
C ARG A 6 -16.97 14.00 51.47
N VAL A 7 -15.81 13.39 51.25
CA VAL A 7 -14.86 13.80 50.23
C VAL A 7 -14.56 12.69 49.24
N ARG A 8 -14.27 13.09 48.00
CA ARG A 8 -13.74 12.23 46.95
C ARG A 8 -12.31 12.61 46.65
N PHE A 9 -11.49 11.63 46.32
CA PHE A 9 -10.13 11.89 45.89
C PHE A 9 -10.08 12.32 44.41
N LEU A 10 -9.20 13.27 44.09
CA LEU A 10 -9.05 13.82 42.73
C LEU A 10 -8.32 12.85 41.79
N ASN A 11 -7.33 12.14 42.34
CA ASN A 11 -6.41 11.28 41.57
C ASN A 11 -6.67 9.77 41.75
N GLU A 12 -7.56 9.38 42.66
CA GLU A 12 -7.84 7.99 42.99
C GLU A 12 -9.34 7.67 42.98
N VAL A 13 -9.66 6.40 42.71
CA VAL A 13 -11.04 5.90 42.72
C VAL A 13 -11.39 5.54 44.16
N GLY A 14 -11.93 6.51 44.88
CA GLY A 14 -12.31 6.34 46.28
C GLY A 14 -12.81 7.65 46.88
N GLY A 15 -13.39 7.54 48.07
CA GLY A 15 -13.85 8.67 48.86
C GLY A 15 -14.19 8.21 50.27
N GLY A 16 -14.27 9.15 51.20
CA GLY A 16 -14.51 8.83 52.59
C GLY A 16 -14.99 10.03 53.37
N ILE A 17 -15.12 9.86 54.68
CA ILE A 17 -15.57 10.90 55.60
C ILE A 17 -14.37 11.49 56.31
N VAL A 18 -14.31 12.81 56.41
CA VAL A 18 -13.22 13.49 57.10
C VAL A 18 -13.35 13.27 58.61
N THR A 19 -12.41 12.54 59.21
CA THR A 19 -12.40 12.26 60.66
C THR A 19 -11.54 13.25 61.43
N GLY A 20 -10.54 13.88 60.80
CA GLY A 20 -9.66 14.83 61.47
C GLY A 20 -8.69 15.57 60.56
N PHE A 21 -7.93 16.50 61.13
CA PHE A 21 -6.88 17.25 60.43
C PHE A 21 -5.55 17.08 61.16
N LYS A 22 -4.48 16.75 60.44
CA LYS A 22 -3.13 16.59 60.99
C LYS A 22 -2.23 17.68 60.44
N GLY A 23 -2.27 18.86 61.06
CA GLY A 23 -1.59 20.06 60.57
C GLY A 23 -2.44 20.85 59.58
N LYS A 24 -1.82 21.72 58.77
CA LYS A 24 -2.56 22.61 57.84
C LYS A 24 -2.89 21.97 56.49
N ASP A 25 -2.10 20.99 56.05
CA ASP A 25 -2.16 20.47 54.68
C ASP A 25 -2.62 19.01 54.58
N ILE A 26 -2.72 18.28 55.71
CA ILE A 26 -3.08 16.86 55.75
C ILE A 26 -4.41 16.66 56.47
N VAL A 27 -5.30 15.90 55.84
CA VAL A 27 -6.63 15.54 56.31
C VAL A 27 -6.72 14.03 56.49
N LEU A 28 -7.33 13.56 57.57
CA LEU A 28 -7.61 12.15 57.82
C LEU A 28 -8.98 11.83 57.24
N VAL A 29 -9.03 10.82 56.38
CA VAL A 29 -10.24 10.38 55.69
C VAL A 29 -10.47 8.90 56.01
N GLU A 30 -11.65 8.60 56.55
CA GLU A 30 -12.13 7.25 56.86
C GLU A 30 -12.89 6.70 55.66
N ASP A 31 -12.46 5.55 55.14
CA ASP A 31 -13.14 4.83 54.06
C ASP A 31 -14.31 3.96 54.60
N ALA A 32 -15.09 3.34 53.72
CA ALA A 32 -16.24 2.48 54.08
C ALA A 32 -15.88 1.30 55.01
N ASP A 33 -14.60 0.90 55.04
CA ASP A 33 -14.06 -0.16 55.90
C ASP A 33 -13.61 0.33 57.29
N GLY A 34 -13.80 1.62 57.62
CA GLY A 34 -13.54 2.17 58.96
C GLY A 34 -12.07 2.39 59.30
N PHE A 35 -11.22 2.57 58.28
CA PHE A 35 -9.79 2.82 58.45
C PHE A 35 -9.44 4.26 58.07
N ASP A 36 -8.64 4.93 58.91
CA ASP A 36 -8.19 6.30 58.72
C ASP A 36 -6.90 6.38 57.88
N PHE A 37 -6.94 7.10 56.76
CA PHE A 37 -5.77 7.34 55.92
C PHE A 37 -5.47 8.85 55.79
N PRO A 38 -4.19 9.28 55.91
CA PRO A 38 -3.81 10.68 55.74
C PRO A 38 -3.74 11.06 54.25
N MET A 39 -4.57 12.01 53.82
CA MET A 39 -4.64 12.56 52.46
C MET A 39 -4.38 14.07 52.43
N LEU A 40 -3.82 14.58 51.34
CA LEU A 40 -3.57 16.01 51.16
C LEU A 40 -4.89 16.75 50.90
N ILE A 41 -5.09 17.92 51.52
CA ILE A 41 -6.32 18.72 51.34
C ILE A 41 -6.56 19.11 49.87
N ARG A 42 -5.50 19.22 49.06
CA ARG A 42 -5.55 19.56 47.64
C ARG A 42 -6.06 18.41 46.77
N GLU A 43 -5.99 17.19 47.29
CA GLU A 43 -6.40 15.99 46.59
C GLU A 43 -7.79 15.53 46.99
N CYS A 44 -8.47 16.26 47.88
CA CYS A 44 -9.82 15.97 48.36
C CYS A 44 -10.83 17.02 47.89
N VAL A 45 -11.96 16.56 47.33
CA VAL A 45 -13.08 17.41 46.90
C VAL A 45 -14.32 17.04 47.72
N VAL A 46 -14.95 18.02 48.37
CA VAL A 46 -16.15 17.82 49.19
C VAL A 46 -17.39 17.63 48.29
N ILE A 47 -18.12 16.53 48.47
CA ILE A 47 -19.30 16.18 47.67
C ILE A 47 -20.60 16.58 48.38
N GLU A 48 -20.68 16.40 49.70
CA GLU A 48 -21.87 16.72 50.49
C GLU A 48 -21.48 17.60 51.67
N THR A 49 -22.08 18.79 51.73
CA THR A 49 -22.12 19.67 52.91
C THR A 49 -23.57 19.80 53.34
N ASP A 50 -23.91 19.37 54.54
CA ASP A 50 -25.29 19.37 55.08
C ASP A 50 -25.84 20.77 55.45
N ASP A 51 -25.17 21.86 55.03
CA ASP A 51 -25.49 23.22 55.46
C ASP A 51 -25.91 24.15 54.31
N TYR A 52 -26.80 23.75 53.37
CA TYR A 52 -27.54 24.74 52.56
C TYR A 52 -28.97 24.29 52.23
N ASN A 53 -29.88 24.71 53.12
CA ASN A 53 -31.32 24.76 52.94
C ASN A 53 -31.70 25.78 51.84
N ILE A 54 -31.72 25.36 50.58
CA ILE A 54 -32.28 26.15 49.47
C ILE A 54 -33.57 25.48 48.99
N LYS A 55 -34.71 26.04 49.41
CA LYS A 55 -36.04 25.68 48.91
C LYS A 55 -36.09 25.79 47.37
N ARG A 56 -36.15 24.66 46.67
CA ARG A 56 -36.56 24.61 45.25
C ARG A 56 -38.08 24.49 45.17
N LYS A 57 -38.71 25.41 44.44
CA LYS A 57 -40.10 25.27 43.97
C LYS A 57 -40.20 24.07 43.01
N PRO A 58 -41.32 23.33 43.00
CA PRO A 58 -41.47 22.18 42.13
C PRO A 58 -41.86 22.62 40.73
N SER A 59 -41.14 22.14 39.71
CA SER A 59 -41.68 22.05 38.37
C SER A 59 -41.23 20.74 37.74
N SER A 60 -42.25 19.99 37.37
CA SER A 60 -42.27 18.67 36.78
C SER A 60 -41.68 18.62 35.38
N ALA A 61 -40.74 17.71 35.13
CA ALA A 61 -40.59 17.00 33.87
C ALA A 61 -39.71 15.73 34.07
N PRO A 62 -40.02 14.61 33.40
CA PRO A 62 -39.32 13.34 33.60
C PRO A 62 -37.90 13.37 33.07
N VAL A 63 -37.01 12.72 33.81
CA VAL A 63 -35.58 12.56 33.52
C VAL A 63 -35.40 11.79 32.20
N SER A 64 -34.96 12.47 31.15
CA SER A 64 -34.31 11.80 30.01
C SER A 64 -32.91 11.37 30.47
N VAL A 65 -32.65 10.07 30.52
CA VAL A 65 -31.33 9.50 30.73
C VAL A 65 -30.41 10.01 29.61
N GLN A 66 -29.55 10.99 29.91
CA GLN A 66 -28.45 11.33 29.03
C GLN A 66 -27.32 10.33 29.28
N PRO A 67 -26.78 9.66 28.24
CA PRO A 67 -25.64 8.78 28.42
C PRO A 67 -24.44 9.61 28.90
N GLU A 68 -23.76 9.11 29.94
CA GLU A 68 -22.52 9.67 30.47
C GLU A 68 -21.55 9.96 29.32
N LYS A 69 -21.16 11.23 29.18
CA LYS A 69 -20.00 11.60 28.37
C LYS A 69 -18.77 10.96 29.01
N LYS A 70 -18.39 9.78 28.53
CA LYS A 70 -17.03 9.28 28.67
C LYS A 70 -16.11 10.40 28.22
N ILE A 71 -15.32 10.93 29.16
CA ILE A 71 -14.21 11.82 28.86
C ILE A 71 -13.22 10.96 28.07
N ILE A 72 -13.29 11.07 26.74
CA ILE A 72 -12.31 10.51 25.83
C ILE A 72 -11.02 11.25 26.16
N LYS A 73 -10.09 10.60 26.88
CA LYS A 73 -8.69 11.06 26.90
C LYS A 73 -8.32 11.28 25.43
N PRO A 74 -7.85 12.47 25.01
CA PRO A 74 -7.39 12.64 23.65
C PRO A 74 -6.26 11.63 23.46
N GLU A 75 -6.58 10.56 22.74
CA GLU A 75 -5.61 9.61 22.25
C GLU A 75 -4.66 10.45 21.41
N ILE A 76 -3.42 10.59 21.86
CA ILE A 76 -2.37 11.22 21.08
C ILE A 76 -2.16 10.28 19.90
N THR A 77 -2.93 10.48 18.84
CA THR A 77 -2.70 9.87 17.54
C THR A 77 -1.38 10.44 17.06
N LEU A 78 -0.29 9.70 17.34
CA LEU A 78 1.01 9.95 16.75
C LEU A 78 0.81 9.86 15.23
N ARG A 79 0.60 11.02 14.60
CA ARG A 79 0.45 11.06 13.14
C ARG A 79 1.79 10.63 12.54
N PRO A 80 1.80 9.65 11.61
CA PRO A 80 3.03 9.23 10.95
C PRO A 80 3.77 10.44 10.38
N VAL A 81 5.07 10.50 10.65
CA VAL A 81 5.93 11.58 10.15
C VAL A 81 6.06 11.41 8.64
N GLU A 82 5.73 12.47 7.89
CA GLU A 82 5.85 12.43 6.43
C GLU A 82 7.31 12.62 6.02
N LEU A 83 7.79 11.75 5.13
CA LEU A 83 9.13 11.83 4.57
C LEU A 83 9.12 12.75 3.34
N SER A 84 10.18 13.54 3.19
CA SER A 84 10.34 14.41 2.02
C SER A 84 10.43 13.56 0.74
N GLY A 85 9.55 13.83 -0.24
CA GLY A 85 9.49 13.06 -1.49
C GLY A 85 8.49 11.89 -1.49
N GLY A 86 7.88 11.53 -0.34
CA GLY A 86 6.91 10.44 -0.21
C GLY A 86 5.50 10.74 -0.74
N ASP A 87 5.31 11.85 -1.46
CA ASP A 87 4.01 12.21 -2.09
C ASP A 87 3.77 11.51 -3.44
N LYS A 88 4.74 10.72 -3.89
CA LYS A 88 4.57 9.76 -4.98
C LYS A 88 4.19 8.41 -4.39
N LEU A 89 3.18 7.78 -4.95
CA LEU A 89 2.75 6.46 -4.51
C LEU A 89 3.74 5.41 -5.02
N ASN A 90 4.42 4.75 -4.08
CA ASN A 90 5.26 3.60 -4.33
C ASN A 90 4.81 2.45 -3.44
N VAL A 91 4.43 1.34 -4.08
CA VAL A 91 3.95 0.15 -3.40
C VAL A 91 4.60 -1.06 -4.04
N PHE A 92 5.15 -1.93 -3.20
CA PHE A 92 5.85 -3.12 -3.65
C PHE A 92 5.31 -4.36 -2.94
N LEU A 93 5.23 -5.47 -3.66
CA LEU A 93 4.98 -6.78 -3.09
C LEU A 93 6.33 -7.50 -2.98
N ALA A 94 6.67 -7.93 -1.79
CA ALA A 94 7.95 -8.53 -1.45
C ALA A 94 7.75 -9.96 -0.97
N PHE A 95 8.56 -10.90 -1.47
CA PHE A 95 8.63 -12.28 -0.99
C PHE A 95 9.99 -12.53 -0.37
N VAL A 96 9.97 -12.91 0.91
CA VAL A 96 11.17 -13.14 1.72
C VAL A 96 11.20 -14.61 2.12
N PRO A 97 12.29 -15.34 1.85
CA PRO A 97 12.47 -16.70 2.37
C PRO A 97 12.81 -16.65 3.87
N ASP A 98 12.31 -17.61 4.64
CA ASP A 98 12.68 -17.74 6.06
C ASP A 98 14.15 -18.13 6.24
N ASP A 99 14.64 -19.05 5.41
CA ASP A 99 16.07 -19.39 5.31
C ASP A 99 16.52 -19.50 3.86
N ILE A 100 17.32 -18.52 3.45
CA ILE A 100 17.86 -18.44 2.10
C ILE A 100 18.86 -19.56 1.77
N LYS A 101 19.56 -20.12 2.76
CA LYS A 101 20.53 -21.20 2.55
C LYS A 101 19.83 -22.51 2.22
N VAL A 102 18.62 -22.70 2.73
CA VAL A 102 17.78 -23.88 2.50
C VAL A 102 16.61 -23.50 1.60
N ILE A 103 16.89 -22.77 0.51
CA ILE A 103 15.86 -22.30 -0.43
C ILE A 103 14.96 -23.44 -0.91
N SER A 104 15.49 -24.66 -1.04
CA SER A 104 14.79 -25.88 -1.46
C SER A 104 13.75 -26.43 -0.48
N ASN A 105 13.74 -26.02 0.79
CA ASN A 105 12.80 -26.52 1.80
C ASN A 105 12.34 -25.44 2.79
N THR A 106 12.50 -24.17 2.44
CA THR A 106 12.09 -23.05 3.28
C THR A 106 10.64 -22.63 2.98
N SER A 107 10.00 -22.02 3.97
CA SER A 107 8.76 -21.25 3.83
C SER A 107 9.09 -19.83 3.34
N PHE A 108 8.06 -19.14 2.88
CA PHE A 108 8.15 -17.77 2.40
C PHE A 108 7.14 -16.90 3.12
N ALA A 109 7.54 -15.66 3.38
CA ALA A 109 6.68 -14.61 3.88
C ALA A 109 6.45 -13.58 2.76
N SER A 110 5.19 -13.19 2.58
CA SER A 110 4.80 -12.11 1.66
C SER A 110 4.53 -10.84 2.45
N TYR A 111 5.10 -9.73 1.98
CA TYR A 111 4.96 -8.42 2.57
C TYR A 111 4.46 -7.41 1.54
N LEU A 112 3.57 -6.54 1.98
CA LEU A 112 3.21 -5.34 1.24
C LEU A 112 4.01 -4.16 1.80
N VAL A 113 4.86 -3.56 0.98
CA VAL A 113 5.73 -2.45 1.34
C VAL A 113 5.12 -1.16 0.83
N ASN A 114 4.86 -0.23 1.75
CA ASN A 114 4.46 1.14 1.44
C ASN A 114 5.66 2.07 1.59
N ASP A 115 6.19 2.56 0.47
CA ASP A 115 7.23 3.58 0.43
C ASP A 115 6.62 4.94 0.04
N SER A 116 5.56 5.32 0.75
CA SER A 116 4.85 6.58 0.54
C SER A 116 4.21 7.11 1.82
N ASN A 117 3.85 8.39 1.79
CA ASN A 117 3.21 9.12 2.89
C ASN A 117 1.69 8.88 3.00
N TYR A 118 1.14 7.95 2.22
CA TYR A 118 -0.30 7.70 2.17
C TYR A 118 -0.67 6.52 3.06
N PHE A 119 -1.82 6.64 3.73
CA PHE A 119 -2.54 5.47 4.22
C PHE A 119 -3.19 4.77 3.03
N MET A 120 -3.22 3.44 3.07
CA MET A 120 -3.85 2.66 2.01
C MET A 120 -4.76 1.59 2.59
N TYR A 121 -5.98 1.52 2.07
CA TYR A 121 -6.72 0.27 2.17
C TYR A 121 -6.30 -0.62 1.03
N TYR A 122 -5.99 -1.88 1.35
CA TYR A 122 -5.57 -2.86 0.36
C TYR A 122 -6.38 -4.14 0.47
N GLN A 123 -6.41 -4.87 -0.64
CA GLN A 123 -6.91 -6.22 -0.74
C GLN A 123 -5.96 -7.05 -1.60
N TYR A 124 -5.50 -8.16 -1.05
CA TYR A 124 -4.63 -9.15 -1.70
C TYR A 124 -5.45 -10.40 -2.03
N LEU A 125 -5.44 -10.76 -3.30
CA LEU A 125 -6.30 -11.77 -3.91
C LEU A 125 -5.46 -12.81 -4.66
N SER A 126 -5.91 -14.07 -4.67
CA SER A 126 -5.41 -15.12 -5.58
C SER A 126 -6.53 -15.62 -6.48
N ALA A 127 -6.21 -15.91 -7.73
CA ALA A 127 -7.17 -16.49 -8.66
C ALA A 127 -7.41 -17.97 -8.37
N GLU A 128 -8.67 -18.38 -8.34
CA GLU A 128 -9.10 -19.76 -8.17
C GLU A 128 -10.06 -20.11 -9.31
N GLY A 129 -9.50 -20.65 -10.40
CA GLY A 129 -10.24 -20.92 -11.63
C GLY A 129 -10.73 -19.63 -12.30
N LYS A 130 -12.03 -19.33 -12.19
CA LYS A 130 -12.66 -18.11 -12.74
C LYS A 130 -13.03 -17.09 -11.65
N ALA A 131 -12.82 -17.41 -10.39
CA ALA A 131 -13.13 -16.55 -9.26
C ALA A 131 -11.83 -16.05 -8.60
N TRP A 132 -11.95 -15.09 -7.68
CA TRP A 132 -10.86 -14.58 -6.88
C TRP A 132 -11.14 -14.88 -5.40
N LYS A 133 -10.13 -15.41 -4.70
CA LYS A 133 -10.14 -15.67 -3.26
C LYS A 133 -9.38 -14.55 -2.54
N SER A 134 -10.00 -13.97 -1.52
CA SER A 134 -9.33 -12.98 -0.67
C SER A 134 -8.37 -13.67 0.30
N ARG A 135 -7.09 -13.30 0.24
CA ARG A 135 -6.05 -13.85 1.12
C ARG A 135 -5.78 -12.94 2.31
N SER A 136 -5.63 -11.65 2.05
CA SER A 136 -5.41 -10.64 3.09
C SER A 136 -6.02 -9.31 2.69
N HIS A 137 -6.47 -8.52 3.65
CA HIS A 137 -6.98 -7.17 3.42
C HIS A 137 -6.82 -6.36 4.70
N GLY A 138 -6.70 -5.04 4.56
CA GLY A 138 -6.55 -4.19 5.74
C GLY A 138 -6.13 -2.77 5.42
N LEU A 139 -5.68 -2.09 6.47
CA LEU A 139 -5.08 -0.77 6.40
C LEU A 139 -3.56 -0.91 6.45
N LEU A 140 -2.88 -0.22 5.53
CA LEU A 140 -1.44 -0.10 5.47
C LEU A 140 -1.06 1.35 5.78
N GLU A 141 -0.26 1.54 6.83
CA GLU A 141 0.17 2.86 7.27
C GLU A 141 1.25 3.45 6.35
N PRO A 142 1.45 4.77 6.36
CA PRO A 142 2.54 5.43 5.65
C PRO A 142 3.92 4.86 6.02
N ASN A 143 4.81 4.72 5.05
CA ASN A 143 6.22 4.37 5.23
C ASN A 143 6.45 3.10 6.08
N THR A 144 5.56 2.10 5.99
CA THR A 144 5.68 0.83 6.69
C THR A 144 5.56 -0.36 5.75
N LYS A 145 5.88 -1.55 6.26
CA LYS A 145 5.62 -2.83 5.59
C LYS A 145 4.70 -3.68 6.45
N LEU A 146 3.81 -4.41 5.82
CA LEU A 146 2.85 -5.29 6.48
C LEU A 146 3.02 -6.72 6.00
N LEU A 147 3.09 -7.67 6.93
CA LEU A 147 3.05 -9.10 6.62
C LEU A 147 1.65 -9.46 6.12
N LEU A 148 1.57 -9.98 4.90
CA LEU A 148 0.32 -10.44 4.30
C LEU A 148 0.01 -11.89 4.68
N GLU A 149 0.99 -12.77 4.51
CA GLU A 149 0.86 -14.20 4.69
C GLU A 149 2.23 -14.88 4.74
N GLU A 150 2.33 -15.95 5.53
CA GLU A 150 3.42 -16.93 5.50
C GLU A 150 2.92 -18.23 4.86
N PHE A 151 3.67 -18.79 3.92
CA PHE A 151 3.24 -19.95 3.15
C PHE A 151 4.40 -20.86 2.78
N GLY A 152 4.09 -22.16 2.64
CA GLY A 152 5.00 -23.16 2.10
C GLY A 152 4.87 -23.30 0.58
N ARG A 153 5.58 -24.27 0.03
CA ARG A 153 5.68 -24.48 -1.42
C ARG A 153 4.40 -24.99 -2.06
N GLU A 154 3.57 -25.67 -1.27
CA GLU A 154 2.26 -26.17 -1.65
C GLU A 154 1.32 -25.06 -2.13
N VAL A 155 1.49 -23.85 -1.61
CA VAL A 155 0.66 -22.68 -1.93
C VAL A 155 1.13 -21.95 -3.20
N LEU A 156 2.33 -22.24 -3.71
CA LEU A 156 2.88 -21.56 -4.90
C LEU A 156 1.97 -21.63 -6.12
N ASN A 157 1.25 -22.75 -6.30
CA ASN A 157 0.29 -22.92 -7.39
C ASN A 157 -0.93 -22.01 -7.23
N GLU A 158 -1.36 -21.72 -5.99
CA GLU A 158 -2.48 -20.82 -5.73
C GLU A 158 -2.10 -19.36 -5.97
N ILE A 159 -0.85 -18.99 -5.69
CA ILE A 159 -0.35 -17.61 -5.86
C ILE A 159 0.29 -17.37 -7.22
N GLU A 160 0.19 -18.31 -8.18
CA GLU A 160 0.68 -18.08 -9.55
C GLU A 160 0.02 -16.85 -10.17
N HIS A 161 -1.27 -16.64 -9.90
CA HIS A 161 -2.03 -15.50 -10.38
C HIS A 161 -2.67 -14.76 -9.21
N VAL A 162 -2.17 -13.55 -8.95
CA VAL A 162 -2.60 -12.71 -7.82
C VAL A 162 -3.04 -11.34 -8.30
N ALA A 163 -3.86 -10.68 -7.48
CA ALA A 163 -4.25 -9.30 -7.69
C ALA A 163 -4.11 -8.51 -6.40
N ILE A 164 -3.69 -7.26 -6.54
CA ILE A 164 -3.68 -6.29 -5.45
C ILE A 164 -4.53 -5.10 -5.86
N GLN A 165 -5.51 -4.80 -5.02
CA GLN A 165 -6.34 -3.61 -5.14
C GLN A 165 -6.02 -2.68 -3.98
N LEU A 166 -5.85 -1.39 -4.25
CA LEU A 166 -5.57 -0.41 -3.22
C LEU A 166 -6.15 0.97 -3.53
N ILE A 167 -6.49 1.70 -2.46
CA ILE A 167 -6.90 3.10 -2.50
C ILE A 167 -6.07 3.89 -1.48
N ALA A 168 -5.48 5.00 -1.92
CA ALA A 168 -4.58 5.81 -1.11
C ALA A 168 -5.25 7.10 -0.61
N PHE A 169 -5.02 7.46 0.65
CA PHE A 169 -5.54 8.67 1.28
C PHE A 169 -4.58 9.24 2.33
N LYS A 170 -4.75 10.52 2.71
CA LYS A 170 -4.15 11.10 3.91
C LYS A 170 -5.27 11.54 4.85
N ASP A 171 -5.15 11.22 6.14
CA ASP A 171 -6.11 11.67 7.15
C ASP A 171 -5.74 13.06 7.69
N GLY A 172 -6.72 13.96 7.77
CA GLY A 172 -6.56 15.32 8.32
C GLY A 172 -5.64 16.27 7.54
N LYS A 173 -5.30 15.97 6.27
CA LYS A 173 -4.44 16.80 5.42
C LYS A 173 -4.98 16.87 3.98
N THR A 174 -4.69 17.98 3.30
CA THR A 174 -4.97 18.13 1.86
C THR A 174 -3.89 17.40 1.05
N PHE A 175 -4.28 16.64 0.03
CA PHE A 175 -3.36 15.90 -0.83
C PHE A 175 -3.91 15.80 -2.26
N ALA A 176 -3.02 15.55 -3.22
CA ALA A 176 -3.42 15.23 -4.59
C ALA A 176 -4.04 13.84 -4.64
N GLN A 177 -5.29 13.75 -5.12
CA GLN A 177 -6.01 12.49 -5.23
C GLN A 177 -5.22 11.50 -6.09
N LYS A 178 -5.06 10.27 -5.59
CA LYS A 178 -4.47 9.15 -6.32
C LYS A 178 -5.58 8.28 -6.92
N PRO A 179 -5.35 7.64 -8.07
CA PRO A 179 -6.32 6.72 -8.64
C PRO A 179 -6.50 5.49 -7.74
N ALA A 180 -7.68 4.87 -7.80
CA ALA A 180 -7.85 3.52 -7.30
C ALA A 180 -7.03 2.58 -8.18
N VAL A 181 -6.17 1.78 -7.56
CA VAL A 181 -5.25 0.89 -8.24
C VAL A 181 -5.80 -0.52 -8.13
N SER A 182 -5.91 -1.20 -9.27
CA SER A 182 -6.18 -2.63 -9.36
C SER A 182 -5.17 -3.21 -10.33
N VAL A 183 -4.27 -4.04 -9.82
CA VAL A 183 -3.24 -4.66 -10.64
C VAL A 183 -3.23 -6.16 -10.42
N GLU A 184 -3.19 -6.87 -11.54
CA GLU A 184 -3.07 -8.32 -11.61
C GLU A 184 -1.65 -8.69 -12.03
N PHE A 185 -1.09 -9.71 -11.39
CA PHE A 185 0.26 -10.18 -11.61
C PHE A 185 0.28 -11.69 -11.72
N ARG A 186 1.11 -12.18 -12.64
CA ARG A 186 1.57 -13.56 -12.65
C ARG A 186 2.92 -13.63 -11.95
N ILE A 187 2.93 -14.35 -10.83
CA ILE A 187 4.14 -14.61 -10.07
C ILE A 187 4.88 -15.76 -10.75
N ASP A 188 6.16 -15.53 -11.05
CA ASP A 188 7.02 -16.58 -11.56
C ASP A 188 7.45 -17.49 -10.41
N THR A 189 6.69 -18.56 -10.19
CA THR A 189 6.91 -19.53 -9.12
C THR A 189 8.27 -20.23 -9.23
N VAL A 190 8.88 -20.28 -10.41
CA VAL A 190 10.22 -20.87 -10.62
C VAL A 190 11.30 -20.06 -9.91
N LYS A 191 11.09 -18.75 -9.69
CA LYS A 191 12.01 -17.90 -8.93
C LYS A 191 12.16 -18.34 -7.48
N PHE A 192 11.13 -18.92 -6.88
CA PHE A 192 11.17 -19.44 -5.50
C PHE A 192 12.11 -20.65 -5.33
N TYR A 193 12.59 -21.23 -6.44
CA TYR A 193 13.57 -22.32 -6.45
C TYR A 193 15.00 -21.84 -6.78
N LYS A 194 15.18 -20.55 -7.11
CA LYS A 194 16.45 -20.01 -7.61
C LYS A 194 16.98 -18.94 -6.66
N LEU A 195 18.08 -19.24 -5.96
CA LEU A 195 18.72 -18.31 -5.03
C LEU A 195 19.07 -16.95 -5.69
N HIS A 196 19.63 -16.98 -6.90
CA HIS A 196 20.09 -15.78 -7.61
C HIS A 196 18.97 -14.86 -8.13
N THR A 197 17.70 -15.24 -7.98
CA THR A 197 16.57 -14.36 -8.32
C THR A 197 16.14 -13.47 -7.16
N PHE A 198 16.59 -13.77 -5.94
CA PHE A 198 16.43 -12.91 -4.78
C PHE A 198 17.56 -11.90 -4.75
N SER A 199 17.22 -10.63 -4.56
CA SER A 199 18.18 -9.52 -4.58
C SER A 199 18.17 -8.78 -3.25
N GLU A 200 19.29 -8.17 -2.90
CA GLU A 200 19.35 -7.27 -1.75
C GLU A 200 18.39 -6.08 -1.96
N SER A 201 17.79 -5.63 -0.87
CA SER A 201 16.83 -4.52 -0.87
C SER A 201 17.07 -3.63 0.33
N VAL A 202 16.70 -2.36 0.20
CA VAL A 202 16.73 -1.42 1.32
C VAL A 202 15.64 -1.72 2.36
N PHE A 203 14.64 -2.53 2.01
CA PHE A 203 13.50 -2.82 2.87
C PHE A 203 13.70 -4.03 3.80
N PHE A 204 14.66 -4.92 3.49
CA PHE A 204 14.88 -6.19 4.17
C PHE A 204 16.38 -6.47 4.30
N GLU A 205 16.79 -7.13 5.38
CA GLU A 205 18.16 -7.58 5.55
C GLU A 205 18.43 -8.82 4.68
N GLU A 206 17.42 -9.66 4.54
CA GLU A 206 17.45 -10.85 3.70
C GLU A 206 17.20 -10.52 2.22
N PRO A 207 17.82 -11.26 1.28
CA PRO A 207 17.50 -11.11 -0.12
C PRO A 207 16.04 -11.43 -0.41
N VAL A 208 15.41 -10.58 -1.22
CA VAL A 208 13.97 -10.53 -1.42
C VAL A 208 13.64 -10.55 -2.91
N LEU A 209 12.51 -11.15 -3.25
CA LEU A 209 11.93 -11.07 -4.59
C LEU A 209 10.84 -9.99 -4.58
N ILE A 210 11.06 -8.90 -5.31
CA ILE A 210 10.19 -7.72 -5.31
C ILE A 210 9.41 -7.61 -6.63
N TYR A 211 8.13 -7.28 -6.52
CA TYR A 211 7.25 -6.91 -7.62
C TYR A 211 6.75 -5.48 -7.42
N ASP A 212 6.94 -4.64 -8.44
CA ASP A 212 6.50 -3.25 -8.46
C ASP A 212 4.97 -3.20 -8.68
N ILE A 213 4.21 -2.83 -7.64
CA ILE A 213 2.75 -2.70 -7.72
C ILE A 213 2.36 -1.32 -8.22
N VAL A 214 2.96 -0.29 -7.63
CA VAL A 214 2.88 1.10 -8.09
C VAL A 214 4.26 1.68 -7.97
N LYS A 215 4.73 2.35 -9.02
CA LYS A 215 6.02 3.04 -9.02
C LYS A 215 5.82 4.45 -9.54
N ALA A 216 6.11 5.42 -8.70
CA ALA A 216 5.94 6.84 -9.00
C ALA A 216 4.54 7.15 -9.58
N ASP A 217 3.49 6.71 -8.90
CA ASP A 217 2.07 6.85 -9.30
C ASP A 217 1.63 6.06 -10.54
N VAL A 218 2.52 5.29 -11.17
CA VAL A 218 2.18 4.43 -12.30
C VAL A 218 1.93 3.02 -11.77
N PRO A 219 0.71 2.47 -11.89
CA PRO A 219 0.45 1.07 -11.58
C PRO A 219 1.32 0.18 -12.46
N GLY A 220 1.92 -0.84 -11.87
CA GLY A 220 2.61 -1.89 -12.58
C GLY A 220 1.68 -2.48 -13.63
N ARG A 221 2.18 -2.66 -14.86
CA ARG A 221 1.50 -3.49 -15.84
C ARG A 221 2.37 -4.71 -16.05
N GLN A 222 2.00 -5.83 -15.44
CA GLN A 222 2.39 -7.09 -16.04
C GLN A 222 1.50 -7.30 -17.25
N VAL A 223 2.13 -7.57 -18.38
CA VAL A 223 1.47 -7.76 -19.67
C VAL A 223 0.61 -9.03 -19.58
N LEU A 224 -0.60 -8.91 -19.07
CA LEU A 224 -1.67 -9.85 -19.34
C LEU A 224 -2.05 -9.62 -20.79
N VAL A 225 -1.32 -10.26 -21.70
CA VAL A 225 -1.84 -10.43 -23.05
C VAL A 225 -3.00 -11.42 -22.90
N SER A 226 -4.19 -10.91 -22.59
CA SER A 226 -5.40 -11.71 -22.63
C SER A 226 -5.53 -12.25 -24.04
N ALA A 227 -5.85 -13.54 -24.20
CA ALA A 227 -6.10 -14.11 -25.52
C ALA A 227 -7.17 -13.30 -26.29
N ASP A 228 -8.10 -12.64 -25.59
CA ASP A 228 -9.08 -11.72 -26.18
C ASP A 228 -8.49 -10.37 -26.62
N ASP A 229 -7.46 -9.86 -25.94
CA ASP A 229 -6.71 -8.67 -26.36
C ASP A 229 -5.82 -8.98 -27.56
N ILE A 230 -5.21 -10.17 -27.62
CA ILE A 230 -4.53 -10.65 -28.83
C ILE A 230 -5.52 -10.81 -29.96
N LYS A 231 -6.67 -11.45 -29.70
CA LYS A 231 -7.69 -11.70 -30.71
C LYS A 231 -8.28 -10.39 -31.24
N SER A 232 -8.57 -9.43 -30.38
CA SER A 232 -9.04 -8.10 -30.80
C SER A 232 -7.96 -7.32 -31.55
N ALA A 233 -6.69 -7.38 -31.14
CA ALA A 233 -5.58 -6.77 -31.88
C ALA A 233 -5.28 -7.46 -33.24
N LEU A 234 -5.44 -8.78 -33.32
CA LEU A 234 -5.32 -9.56 -34.57
C LEU A 234 -6.51 -9.34 -35.51
N LEU A 235 -7.71 -9.17 -34.96
CA LEU A 235 -8.92 -8.84 -35.74
C LEU A 235 -8.89 -7.39 -36.22
N GLN A 236 -8.40 -6.44 -35.42
CA GLN A 236 -8.24 -5.05 -35.84
C GLN A 236 -7.15 -4.88 -36.92
N LYS A 237 -6.15 -5.76 -36.97
CA LYS A 237 -5.13 -5.74 -38.04
C LYS A 237 -5.61 -6.26 -39.40
N LYS A 238 -6.85 -6.73 -39.54
CA LYS A 238 -7.39 -7.17 -40.84
C LYS A 238 -7.97 -6.05 -41.70
N ASP A 239 -8.23 -4.87 -41.14
CA ASP A 239 -8.86 -3.75 -41.87
C ASP A 239 -7.96 -2.50 -41.98
N LEU A 240 -6.66 -2.65 -41.75
CA LEU A 240 -5.70 -1.65 -42.24
C LEU A 240 -5.30 -2.08 -43.64
N GLU A 241 -5.90 -1.44 -44.64
CA GLU A 241 -5.29 -1.32 -45.96
C GLU A 241 -3.79 -1.09 -45.77
N GLU A 242 -2.97 -1.90 -46.44
CA GLU A 242 -1.53 -1.74 -46.45
C GLU A 242 -1.21 -0.25 -46.63
N PRO A 243 -0.39 0.35 -45.75
CA PRO A 243 -0.04 1.73 -45.91
C PRO A 243 0.69 1.87 -47.24
N LYS A 244 0.02 2.48 -48.23
CA LYS A 244 0.68 2.95 -49.45
C LYS A 244 1.85 3.79 -48.99
N ASN A 245 3.06 3.28 -49.19
CA ASN A 245 4.32 3.93 -48.87
C ASN A 245 4.30 5.34 -49.46
N LYS A 246 3.98 6.35 -48.64
CA LYS A 246 4.23 7.73 -48.98
C LYS A 246 5.74 7.87 -48.98
N ALA A 247 6.31 8.00 -50.18
CA ALA A 247 7.70 8.34 -50.39
C ALA A 247 8.09 9.52 -49.47
N GLY A 248 8.71 9.19 -48.35
CA GLY A 248 9.26 10.16 -47.42
C GLY A 248 10.50 10.74 -48.08
N ARG A 249 10.36 11.95 -48.62
CA ARG A 249 11.47 12.80 -48.98
C ARG A 249 12.29 13.06 -47.71
N ARG A 250 13.31 12.23 -47.47
CA ARG A 250 14.29 12.48 -46.40
C ARG A 250 15.12 13.68 -46.80
N GLU A 251 15.16 14.67 -45.93
CA GLU A 251 16.07 15.79 -46.03
C GLU A 251 17.51 15.25 -46.07
N VAL A 252 18.24 15.71 -47.08
CA VAL A 252 19.64 15.37 -47.33
C VAL A 252 20.48 16.01 -46.21
N ILE A 253 20.83 15.21 -45.20
CA ILE A 253 21.97 15.52 -44.34
C ILE A 253 23.22 15.25 -45.18
N LYS A 254 23.89 16.33 -45.58
CA LYS A 254 25.17 16.29 -46.30
C LYS A 254 26.22 15.57 -45.47
N ASN A 255 26.48 14.31 -45.81
CA ASN A 255 27.79 13.68 -45.71
C ASN A 255 27.97 12.89 -47.01
N ASN A 256 29.08 13.11 -47.71
CA ASN A 256 29.39 12.59 -49.05
C ASN A 256 29.67 11.06 -49.08
N VAL A 257 28.77 10.26 -48.53
CA VAL A 257 28.79 8.80 -48.65
C VAL A 257 27.41 8.36 -49.10
N VAL A 258 27.33 7.85 -50.33
CA VAL A 258 26.11 7.27 -50.89
C VAL A 258 26.00 5.85 -50.34
N GLU A 259 25.17 5.67 -49.32
CA GLU A 259 24.83 4.35 -48.79
C GLU A 259 23.59 3.83 -49.52
N VAL A 260 23.73 2.71 -50.23
CA VAL A 260 22.62 2.00 -50.87
C VAL A 260 22.55 0.61 -50.30
N ASP A 261 21.40 0.27 -49.71
CA ASP A 261 21.10 -1.08 -49.27
C ASP A 261 20.78 -1.94 -50.50
N LEU A 262 21.58 -2.99 -50.71
CA LEU A 262 21.44 -3.87 -51.87
C LEU A 262 20.50 -5.05 -51.62
N HIS A 263 19.90 -5.21 -50.43
CA HIS A 263 18.99 -6.33 -50.18
C HIS A 263 17.78 -6.27 -51.13
N ILE A 264 17.44 -7.40 -51.76
CA ILE A 264 16.41 -7.46 -52.81
C ILE A 264 15.04 -6.95 -52.36
N ASN A 265 14.71 -7.07 -51.07
CA ASN A 265 13.45 -6.59 -50.49
C ASN A 265 13.40 -5.06 -50.33
N GLU A 266 14.55 -4.38 -50.32
CA GLU A 266 14.64 -2.92 -50.33
C GLU A 266 14.65 -2.40 -51.78
N LEU A 267 15.08 -3.24 -52.74
CA LEU A 267 15.14 -2.91 -54.16
C LEU A 267 13.82 -3.19 -54.92
N LEU A 268 13.01 -4.15 -54.46
CA LEU A 268 11.76 -4.59 -55.08
C LEU A 268 10.69 -4.88 -54.02
N ASP A 269 9.44 -4.47 -54.31
CA ASP A 269 8.29 -4.71 -53.43
C ASP A 269 7.87 -6.20 -53.37
N SER A 270 8.27 -7.01 -54.35
CA SER A 270 7.99 -8.44 -54.39
C SER A 270 9.03 -9.20 -55.21
N THR A 271 9.43 -10.36 -54.70
CA THR A 271 10.37 -11.30 -55.32
C THR A 271 9.68 -12.54 -55.90
N ALA A 272 8.34 -12.55 -55.92
CA ALA A 272 7.55 -13.69 -56.37
C ALA A 272 7.75 -13.95 -57.87
N GLY A 273 8.30 -15.12 -58.20
CA GLY A 273 8.54 -15.56 -59.58
C GLY A 273 9.95 -15.29 -60.11
N MET A 274 10.82 -14.64 -59.33
CA MET A 274 12.24 -14.52 -59.66
C MET A 274 13.02 -15.71 -59.12
N SER A 275 13.95 -16.23 -59.93
CA SER A 275 14.96 -17.17 -59.48
C SER A 275 16.04 -16.46 -58.67
N ASN A 276 16.75 -17.20 -57.81
CA ASN A 276 17.86 -16.63 -57.01
C ASN A 276 18.94 -15.98 -57.89
N SER A 277 19.16 -16.51 -59.10
CA SER A 277 20.10 -15.94 -60.07
C SER A 277 19.64 -14.58 -60.61
N GLU A 278 18.34 -14.41 -60.86
CA GLU A 278 17.76 -13.14 -61.32
C GLU A 278 17.78 -12.08 -60.22
N MET A 279 17.50 -12.46 -58.98
CA MET A 279 17.61 -11.55 -57.84
C MET A 279 19.05 -11.05 -57.67
N LEU A 280 20.03 -11.95 -57.73
CA LEU A 280 21.45 -11.59 -57.61
C LEU A 280 21.92 -10.68 -58.73
N ASN A 281 21.52 -10.96 -59.98
CA ASN A 281 21.86 -10.11 -61.12
C ASN A 281 21.26 -8.72 -60.98
N TYR A 282 20.01 -8.61 -60.53
CA TYR A 282 19.35 -7.32 -60.29
C TYR A 282 20.08 -6.50 -59.22
N GLN A 283 20.50 -7.15 -58.13
CA GLN A 283 21.32 -6.52 -57.10
C GLN A 283 22.66 -6.01 -57.67
N LEU A 284 23.37 -6.81 -58.47
CA LEU A 284 24.65 -6.42 -59.09
C LEU A 284 24.51 -5.28 -60.10
N ASP A 285 23.46 -5.29 -60.91
CA ASP A 285 23.19 -4.23 -61.89
C ASP A 285 22.88 -2.91 -61.18
N LYS A 286 22.11 -2.96 -60.09
CA LYS A 286 21.79 -1.76 -59.32
C LYS A 286 22.98 -1.21 -58.55
N PHE A 287 23.89 -2.07 -58.10
CA PHE A 287 25.19 -1.66 -57.55
C PHE A 287 26.04 -0.92 -58.59
N ARG A 288 26.11 -1.43 -59.84
CA ARG A 288 26.87 -0.79 -60.93
C ARG A 288 26.30 0.57 -61.28
N GLU A 289 24.97 0.68 -61.40
CA GLU A 289 24.28 1.94 -61.72
C GLU A 289 24.52 3.04 -60.67
N VAL A 290 24.70 2.67 -59.40
CA VAL A 290 24.92 3.64 -58.31
C VAL A 290 26.40 4.06 -58.22
N MET A 291 27.32 3.24 -58.72
CA MET A 291 28.77 3.45 -58.62
C MET A 291 29.41 4.11 -59.87
N GLU A 292 28.76 4.06 -61.04
CA GLU A 292 29.14 4.78 -62.26
C GLU A 292 28.46 6.15 -62.37
#